data_AF-A0A7X1ZLT8-F1
#
_entry.id   AF-A0A7X1ZLT8-F1
#
_cell.length_a   1.000
_cell.length_b   1.000
_cell.length_c   1.000
_cell.angle_alpha   90.00
_cell.angle_beta   90.00
_cell.angle_gamma   90.00
#
_symmetry.space_group_name_H-M   'P 1'
#
loop_
_entity.id
_entity.type
_entity.pdbx_description
1 polymer ?
#
loop_
_entity_poly.entity_id
_entity_poly.type
_entity_poly.pdbx_seq_one_letter_code
_entity_poly.pdbx_strand_id
1 'polypeptide(L)' 'MEEIRKLIIILKKDNISIEKAAREMGISFQTVWKWIQAKHVPSQLALIQLRKFIKKHEKHKPLTG' A
#
# COMPACT_ATOMS: atom_id res chain seq x y z
N MET A 1 9.95 4.44 5.03
CA MET A 1 9.70 3.30 5.94
C MET A 1 8.25 3.26 6.43
N GLU A 2 7.70 4.37 6.95
CA GLU A 2 6.31 4.41 7.47
C GLU A 2 5.22 4.06 6.44
N GLU A 3 5.35 4.49 5.18
CA GLU A 3 4.31 4.22 4.18
C GLU A 3 4.15 2.72 3.85
N ILE A 4 5.26 1.96 3.84
CA ILE A 4 5.22 0.50 3.66
C ILE A 4 4.56 -0.17 4.87
N ARG A 5 4.82 0.32 6.10
CA ARG A 5 4.11 -0.16 7.29
C ARG A 5 2.61 0.09 7.19
N LYS A 6 2.19 1.28 6.76
CA LYS A 6 0.77 1.59 6.52
C LYS A 6 0.14 0.67 5.49
N LEU A 7 0.85 0.39 4.41
CA LEU A 7 0.41 -0.59 3.41
C LEU A 7 0.17 -1.96 4.05
N ILE A 8 1.14 -2.51 4.78
CA ILE A 8 1.02 -3.82 5.42
C ILE A 8 -0.17 -3.85 6.40
N ILE A 9 -0.39 -2.77 7.14
CA ILE A 9 -1.55 -2.64 8.05
C ILE A 9 -2.86 -2.70 7.26
N ILE A 10 -2.99 -1.95 6.16
CA ILE A 10 -4.19 -1.95 5.32
C ILE A 10 -4.42 -3.33 4.69
N LEU A 11 -3.38 -3.97 4.15
CA LEU A 11 -3.48 -5.32 3.58
C LEU A 11 -4.02 -6.32 4.61
N LYS A 12 -3.53 -6.25 5.86
CA LYS A 12 -4.02 -7.09 6.95
C LYS A 12 -5.44 -6.74 7.38
N LYS A 13 -5.74 -5.44 7.52
CA LYS A 13 -7.02 -4.94 8.03
C LYS A 13 -8.18 -5.19 7.05
N ASP A 14 -7.98 -4.87 5.78
CA ASP A 14 -8.99 -5.02 4.73
C ASP A 14 -8.93 -6.42 4.08
N ASN A 15 -8.05 -7.31 4.56
CA ASN A 15 -7.80 -8.64 4.00
C ASN A 15 -7.51 -8.61 2.49
N ILE A 16 -6.75 -7.61 2.05
CA ILE A 16 -6.40 -7.40 0.64
C ILE A 16 -5.09 -8.13 0.35
N SER A 17 -5.13 -9.02 -0.64
CA SER A 17 -3.92 -9.66 -1.15
C SER A 17 -2.99 -8.64 -1.80
N ILE A 18 -1.68 -8.86 -1.66
CA ILE A 18 -0.64 -8.00 -2.24
C ILE A 18 -0.86 -7.82 -3.76
N GLU A 19 -1.30 -8.85 -4.47
CA GLU A 19 -1.63 -8.79 -5.91
C GLU A 19 -2.75 -7.79 -6.21
N LYS A 20 -3.81 -7.79 -5.40
CA LYS A 20 -4.95 -6.89 -5.57
C LYS A 20 -4.53 -5.44 -5.29
N ALA A 21 -3.76 -5.23 -4.23
CA ALA A 21 -3.21 -3.92 -3.91
C ALA A 21 -2.25 -3.41 -5.00
N ALA A 22 -1.37 -4.27 -5.50
CA ALA A 22 -0.47 -3.94 -6.62
C ALA A 22 -1.26 -3.56 -7.88
N ARG A 23 -2.31 -4.32 -8.20
CA ARG A 23 -3.22 -4.04 -9.32
C ARG A 23 -3.94 -2.69 -9.15
N GLU A 24 -4.43 -2.37 -7.96
CA GLU A 24 -5.06 -1.07 -7.69
C GLU A 24 -4.06 0.10 -7.74
N MET A 25 -2.82 -0.13 -7.30
CA MET A 25 -1.75 0.86 -7.38
C MET A 25 -1.14 0.98 -8.79
N GLY A 26 -1.49 0.08 -9.72
CA GLY A 26 -0.93 0.06 -11.07
C GLY A 26 0.56 -0.32 -11.11
N ILE A 27 1.01 -1.13 -10.15
CA ILE A 27 2.41 -1.55 -9.99
C ILE A 27 2.53 -3.07 -10.03
N SER A 28 3.72 -3.56 -10.33
CA SER A 28 3.98 -5.00 -10.32
C SER A 28 3.94 -5.58 -8.91
N PHE A 29 3.35 -6.76 -8.75
CA PHE A 29 3.35 -7.52 -7.49
C PHE A 29 4.76 -7.68 -6.91
N GLN A 30 5.73 -8.02 -7.77
CA GLN A 30 7.13 -8.16 -7.37
C GLN A 30 7.71 -6.88 -6.75
N THR A 31 7.27 -5.71 -7.22
CA THR A 31 7.69 -4.42 -6.68
C THR A 31 7.17 -4.25 -5.25
N VAL A 32 5.89 -4.53 -5.01
CA VAL A 32 5.30 -4.48 -3.66
C VAL A 32 5.94 -5.52 -2.74
N TRP A 33 6.19 -6.72 -3.24
CA TRP A 33 6.88 -7.77 -2.50
C TRP A 33 8.28 -7.33 -2.04
N LYS A 34 9.05 -6.70 -2.94
CA LYS A 34 10.38 -6.15 -2.62
C LYS A 34 10.32 -5.05 -1.55
N TRP A 35 9.26 -4.25 -1.52
CA TRP A 35 9.02 -3.25 -0.48
C TRP A 35 8.77 -3.88 0.89
N ILE A 36 7.92 -4.91 0.94
CA ILE A 36 7.61 -5.64 2.18
C ILE A 36 8.85 -6.33 2.74
N GLN A 37 9.68 -6.89 1.85
CA GLN A 37 10.96 -7.52 2.21
C GLN A 37 12.06 -6.52 2.59
N ALA A 38 11.77 -5.21 2.57
CA ALA A 38 12.75 -4.13 2.78
C ALA A 38 13.98 -4.19 1.84
N LYS A 39 13.89 -4.93 0.74
CA LYS A 39 14.98 -5.09 -0.25
C LYS A 39 15.06 -3.93 -1.23
N HIS A 40 14.00 -3.12 -1.33
CA HIS A 40 13.93 -2.04 -2.31
C HIS A 40 13.10 -0.87 -1.75
N VAL A 41 13.61 0.35 -1.94
CA VAL A 41 12.90 1.58 -1.55
C VAL A 41 12.02 2.04 -2.72
N PRO A 42 10.72 2.28 -2.52
CA PRO A 42 9.84 2.75 -3.58
C PRO A 42 10.35 4.06 -4.20
N SER A 43 10.40 4.12 -5.53
CA SER A 43 10.65 5.35 -6.28
C SER A 43 9.55 6.39 -6.03
N GLN A 44 9.82 7.66 -6.34
CA GLN A 44 8.86 8.75 -6.12
C GLN A 44 7.48 8.50 -6.76
N LEU A 45 7.45 7.98 -7.99
CA LEU A 45 6.19 7.60 -8.65
C LEU A 45 5.40 6.54 -7.87
N ALA A 46 6.09 5.54 -7.34
CA ALA A 46 5.49 4.47 -6.57
C ALA A 46 4.99 4.97 -5.21
N LEU A 47 5.71 5.91 -4.58
CA LEU A 47 5.24 6.61 -3.39
C LEU A 47 3.95 7.40 -3.65
N ILE A 48 3.83 8.07 -4.80
CA ILE A 48 2.59 8.78 -5.15
C ILE A 48 1.41 7.80 -5.25
N GLN A 49 1.60 6.66 -5.92
CA GLN A 49 0.55 5.62 -6.02
C GLN A 49 0.21 5.03 -4.65
N LEU A 50 1.23 4.76 -3.83
CA LEU A 50 1.07 4.23 -2.48
C LEU A 50 0.27 5.20 -1.60
N ARG A 51 0.58 6.50 -1.63
CA ARG A 51 -0.17 7.54 -0.92
C ARG A 51 -1.62 7.61 -1.38
N LYS A 52 -1.85 7.52 -2.69
CA LYS A 52 -3.20 7.54 -3.27
C LYS A 52 -4.01 6.34 -2.80
N PHE A 53 -3.41 5.15 -2.77
CA PHE A 53 -4.00 3.92 -2.25
C PHE A 53 -4.31 4.05 -0.75
N ILE A 54 -3.34 4.47 0.07
CA ILE A 54 -3.53 4.69 1.50
C ILE A 54 -4.66 5.68 1.74
N LYS A 55 -4.69 6.83 1.06
CA LYS A 55 -5.75 7.84 1.22
C LYS A 55 -7.13 7.31 0.84
N LYS A 56 -7.23 6.44 -0.17
CA LYS A 56 -8.48 5.80 -0.58
C LYS A 56 -9.02 4.87 0.51
N HIS A 57 -8.15 4.04 1.10
CA HIS A 57 -8.53 3.12 2.18
C HIS A 57 -8.70 3.81 3.54
N GLU A 58 -7.96 4.88 3.84
CA GLU A 58 -8.14 5.68 5.06
C GLU A 58 -9.44 6.49 5.02
N LYS A 59 -9.92 6.95 3.86
CA LYS A 59 -11.23 7.61 3.75
C LYS A 59 -12.42 6.69 4.08
N HIS A 60 -12.21 5.37 4.05
CA HIS A 60 -13.18 4.37 4.50
C HIS A 60 -13.10 4.07 6.00
N LYS A 61 -12.29 4.81 6.77
CA LYS A 61 -12.51 4.93 8.21
C LYS A 61 -13.74 5.85 8.36
N PRO A 62 -14.92 5.37 8.78
CA PRO A 62 -15.87 6.30 9.39
C PRO A 62 -15.09 7.01 10.49
N LEU A 63 -15.17 8.33 10.50
CA LEU A 63 -14.82 9.11 11.67
C LEU A 63 -15.64 8.50 12.81
N THR A 64 -15.03 7.61 13.60
CA THR A 64 -15.58 7.24 14.91
C THR A 64 -15.70 8.56 15.66
N GLY A 65 -16.95 8.95 15.86
CA GLY A 65 -17.35 10.17 16.57
C GLY A 65 -17.05 10.13 18.06
#